data_AF-M0QHH4-F1
#
_entry.id   AF-M0QHH4-F1
#
_cell.length_a   1.000
_cell.length_b   1.000
_cell.length_c   1.000
_cell.angle_alpha   90.00
_cell.angle_beta   90.00
_cell.angle_gamma   90.00
#
_symmetry.space_group_name_H-M   'P 1'
#
loop_
_entity.id
_entity.type
_entity.pdbx_description
1 polymer ?
#
loop_
_entity_poly.entity_id
_entity_poly.type
_entity_poly.pdbx_seq_one_letter_code
_entity_poly.pdbx_strand_id
1 'polypeptide(L)'
;MTSSEYTPDPAGRPDQVVWAHRCWTAAGALLVVLGLIELVAAFFVKSAPLSLAGLGVLMAAVGVAYVLIGSKAYLGDVRWRSSLAALTLVVVAMLLILALGFQSPYLAVALLVALIGLFGSLLAYRPESEKWFTGVEPQPKKGKAGKRKNQT
;
A
#
# COMPACT_ATOMS: atom_id res chain seq x y z
N MET A 1 -19.74 -13.60 25.83
CA MET A 1 -18.44 -14.23 25.51
C MET A 1 -17.41 -13.12 25.37
N THR A 2 -16.43 -13.06 26.26
CA THR A 2 -15.31 -12.10 26.16
C THR A 2 -14.30 -12.61 25.14
N SER A 3 -14.26 -12.01 23.95
CA SER A 3 -13.16 -12.22 23.02
C SER A 3 -11.88 -11.68 23.65
N SER A 4 -10.98 -12.56 24.06
CA SER A 4 -9.64 -12.18 24.49
C SER A 4 -8.96 -11.36 23.40
N GLU A 5 -8.44 -10.19 23.74
CA GLU A 5 -7.71 -9.34 22.79
C GLU A 5 -6.44 -10.08 22.34
N TYR A 6 -6.48 -10.64 21.12
CA TYR A 6 -5.33 -11.24 20.49
C TYR A 6 -4.35 -10.14 20.07
N THR A 7 -3.43 -9.81 20.97
CA THR A 7 -2.28 -8.96 20.67
C THR A 7 -1.26 -9.79 19.89
N PRO A 8 -1.00 -9.50 18.61
CA PRO A 8 -0.12 -10.31 17.79
C PRO A 8 1.35 -10.15 18.22
N ASP A 9 1.98 -11.26 18.63
CA ASP A 9 3.35 -11.27 19.14
C ASP A 9 4.36 -10.78 18.07
N PRO A 10 5.10 -9.69 18.31
CA PRO A 10 6.14 -9.19 17.41
C PRO A 10 7.25 -10.19 17.08
N ALA A 11 7.51 -11.18 17.95
CA ALA A 11 8.56 -12.19 17.76
C ALA A 11 8.17 -13.27 16.74
N GLY A 12 6.87 -13.59 16.62
CA GLY A 12 6.33 -14.57 15.66
C GLY A 12 6.04 -14.01 14.26
N ARG A 13 6.56 -12.82 13.91
CA ARG A 13 6.19 -12.08 12.70
C ARG A 13 6.79 -12.72 11.42
N PRO A 14 5.98 -13.18 10.45
CA PRO A 14 6.50 -13.81 9.23
C PRO A 14 7.08 -12.79 8.22
N ASP A 15 8.08 -13.22 7.44
CA ASP A 15 8.85 -12.39 6.49
C ASP A 15 7.99 -11.59 5.50
N GLN A 16 6.82 -12.09 5.14
CA GLN A 16 5.88 -11.40 4.24
C GLN A 16 5.45 -10.03 4.80
N VAL A 17 5.37 -9.89 6.12
CA VAL A 17 5.05 -8.63 6.81
C VAL A 17 6.24 -7.67 6.82
N VAL A 18 7.46 -8.21 7.00
CA VAL A 18 8.71 -7.45 6.92
C VAL A 18 8.90 -6.90 5.50
N TRP A 19 8.67 -7.74 4.49
CA TRP A 19 8.71 -7.33 3.08
C TRP A 19 7.60 -6.34 2.71
N ALA A 20 6.36 -6.52 3.18
CA ALA A 20 5.29 -5.55 2.96
C ALA A 20 5.65 -4.15 3.52
N HIS A 21 6.16 -4.08 4.76
CA HIS A 21 6.61 -2.82 5.35
C HIS A 21 7.81 -2.20 4.62
N ARG A 22 8.78 -3.01 4.16
CA ARG A 22 9.88 -2.53 3.29
C ARG A 22 9.36 -2.01 1.95
N CYS A 23 8.32 -2.62 1.38
CA CYS A 23 7.68 -2.16 0.15
C CYS A 23 6.98 -0.80 0.35
N TRP A 24 6.20 -0.64 1.43
CA TRP A 24 5.51 0.61 1.75
C TRP A 24 6.47 1.76 2.09
N THR A 25 7.53 1.49 2.85
CA THR A 25 8.54 2.49 3.18
C THR A 25 9.39 2.90 1.98
N ALA A 26 9.78 1.96 1.11
CA ALA A 26 10.45 2.28 -0.15
C ALA A 26 9.55 3.09 -1.10
N ALA A 27 8.28 2.69 -1.28
CA ALA A 27 7.33 3.43 -2.12
C ALA A 27 7.03 4.82 -1.58
N GLY A 28 6.82 4.96 -0.26
CA GLY A 28 6.60 6.24 0.40
C GLY A 28 7.82 7.17 0.27
N ALA A 29 9.03 6.66 0.52
CA ALA A 29 10.27 7.43 0.37
C ALA A 29 10.49 7.89 -1.09
N LEU A 30 10.23 7.02 -2.08
CA LEU A 30 10.33 7.36 -3.49
C LEU A 30 9.31 8.44 -3.89
N LEU A 31 8.06 8.40 -3.39
CA LEU A 31 7.07 9.46 -3.62
C LEU A 31 7.49 10.80 -2.97
N VAL A 32 8.12 10.77 -1.79
CA VAL A 32 8.70 11.99 -1.17
C VAL A 32 9.84 12.55 -2.02
N VAL A 33 10.76 11.70 -2.48
CA VAL A 33 11.90 12.14 -3.32
C VAL A 33 11.40 12.73 -4.65
N LEU A 34 10.44 12.08 -5.33
CA LEU A 34 9.84 12.61 -6.55
C LEU A 34 9.16 13.97 -6.31
N GLY A 35 8.27 14.05 -5.31
CA GLY A 35 7.57 15.29 -4.97
C GLY A 35 8.50 16.44 -4.58
N LEU A 36 9.64 16.16 -3.93
CA LEU A 36 10.68 17.15 -3.64
C LEU A 36 11.44 17.59 -4.89
N ILE A 37 11.76 16.68 -5.82
CA ILE A 37 12.39 17.02 -7.11
C ILE A 37 11.48 17.95 -7.92
N GLU A 38 10.17 17.64 -7.98
CA GLU A 38 9.16 18.46 -8.66
C GLU A 38 8.97 19.82 -8.01
N LEU A 39 8.94 19.88 -6.67
CA LEU A 39 8.89 21.14 -5.91
C LEU A 39 10.12 22.02 -6.19
N VAL A 40 11.32 21.44 -6.16
CA VAL A 40 12.58 22.15 -6.46
C VAL A 40 12.60 22.62 -7.92
N ALA A 41 12.16 21.80 -8.87
CA ALA A 41 12.04 22.19 -10.27
C ALA A 41 11.05 23.37 -10.46
N ALA A 42 9.93 23.36 -9.74
CA ALA A 42 8.97 24.47 -9.76
C ALA A 42 9.57 25.79 -9.21
N PHE A 43 10.47 25.73 -8.22
CA PHE A 43 11.19 26.92 -7.74
C PHE A 43 12.18 27.50 -8.76
N PHE A 44 12.79 26.67 -9.62
CA PHE A 44 13.70 27.16 -10.67
C PHE A 44 12.98 27.73 -11.90
N VAL A 45 11.75 27.29 -12.18
CA VAL A 45 10.94 27.82 -13.30
C VAL A 45 10.20 29.08 -12.85
N LYS A 46 10.73 30.25 -13.23
CA LYS A 46 10.25 31.59 -12.82
C LYS A 46 8.79 31.93 -13.19
N SER A 47 8.14 31.07 -13.99
CA SER A 47 6.72 31.13 -14.34
C SER A 47 6.02 29.78 -14.15
N ALA A 48 6.45 28.98 -13.16
CA ALA A 48 5.84 27.68 -12.88
C ALA A 48 4.34 27.85 -12.55
N PRO A 49 3.43 27.10 -13.20
CA PRO A 49 2.03 27.11 -12.82
C PRO A 49 1.88 26.47 -11.43
N LEU A 50 0.97 27.01 -10.61
CA LEU A 50 0.71 26.52 -9.25
C LEU A 50 0.35 25.02 -9.20
N SER A 51 -0.15 24.46 -10.30
CA SER A 51 -0.40 23.02 -10.45
C SER A 51 0.85 22.15 -10.30
N LEU A 52 2.03 22.61 -10.75
CA LEU A 52 3.27 21.84 -10.68
C LEU A 52 3.80 21.78 -9.24
N ALA A 53 3.87 22.94 -8.57
CA ALA A 53 4.23 23.00 -7.15
C ALA A 53 3.22 22.24 -6.27
N GLY A 54 1.91 22.37 -6.56
CA GLY A 54 0.86 21.65 -5.86
C GLY A 54 0.94 20.13 -6.01
N LEU A 55 1.31 19.63 -7.20
CA LEU A 55 1.50 18.20 -7.45
C LEU A 55 2.71 17.65 -6.68
N GLY A 56 3.83 18.38 -6.65
CA GLY A 56 5.01 18.01 -5.86
C GLY A 56 4.72 17.94 -4.35
N VAL A 57 4.01 18.94 -3.81
CA VAL A 57 3.54 18.92 -2.40
C VAL A 57 2.59 17.74 -2.13
N LEU A 58 1.67 17.45 -3.06
CA LEU A 58 0.73 16.33 -2.93
C LEU A 58 1.45 14.98 -2.91
N MET A 59 2.42 14.74 -3.81
CA MET A 59 3.23 13.52 -3.80
C MET A 59 4.04 13.39 -2.51
N ALA A 60 4.64 14.47 -2.02
CA ALA A 60 5.40 14.45 -0.77
C ALA A 60 4.50 14.16 0.45
N ALA A 61 3.32 14.79 0.55
CA ALA A 61 2.36 14.55 1.62
C ALA A 61 1.84 13.09 1.61
N VAL A 62 1.53 12.55 0.41
CA VAL A 62 1.13 11.15 0.25
C VAL A 62 2.26 10.18 0.61
N GLY A 63 3.49 10.46 0.18
CA GLY A 63 4.66 9.62 0.51
C GLY A 63 4.94 9.57 2.02
N VAL A 64 4.81 10.70 2.72
CA VAL A 64 4.87 10.75 4.20
C VAL A 64 3.73 9.95 4.83
N ALA A 65 2.50 10.06 4.31
CA ALA A 65 1.36 9.28 4.81
C ALA A 65 1.58 7.76 4.65
N TYR A 66 2.15 7.31 3.53
CA TYR A 66 2.57 5.91 3.33
C TYR A 66 3.53 5.43 4.42
N VAL A 67 4.57 6.21 4.74
CA VAL A 67 5.56 5.83 5.76
C VAL A 67 4.94 5.80 7.17
N LEU A 68 4.16 6.81 7.55
CA LEU A 68 3.54 6.89 8.88
C LEU A 68 2.48 5.80 9.10
N ILE A 69 1.58 5.59 8.13
CA ILE A 69 0.52 4.58 8.20
C ILE A 69 1.13 3.17 8.07
N GLY A 70 2.12 2.99 7.20
CA GLY A 70 2.86 1.72 7.04
C GLY A 70 3.66 1.32 8.28
N SER A 71 4.11 2.30 9.07
CA SER A 71 4.73 2.08 10.38
C SER A 71 3.70 1.68 11.44
N LYS A 72 2.53 2.33 11.49
CA LYS A 72 1.44 1.94 12.40
C LYS A 72 0.85 0.57 12.07
N ALA A 73 0.65 0.25 10.79
CA ALA A 73 0.19 -1.08 10.37
C ALA A 73 1.17 -2.20 10.76
N TYR A 74 2.47 -1.90 10.87
CA TYR A 74 3.50 -2.86 11.31
C TYR A 74 3.42 -3.21 12.81
N LEU A 75 2.76 -2.37 13.61
CA LEU A 75 2.51 -2.60 15.05
C LEU A 75 1.36 -3.59 15.32
N GLY A 76 0.77 -4.19 14.27
CA GLY A 76 -0.17 -5.31 14.40
C GLY A 76 -1.66 -4.93 14.37
N ASP A 77 -2.02 -3.67 14.61
CA ASP A 77 -3.42 -3.21 14.63
C ASP A 77 -4.09 -3.37 13.25
N VAL A 78 -5.04 -4.32 13.19
CA VAL A 78 -5.77 -4.75 11.99
C VAL A 78 -6.45 -3.58 11.27
N ARG A 79 -6.90 -2.56 12.02
CA ARG A 79 -7.69 -1.45 11.47
C ARG A 79 -6.87 -0.61 10.49
N TRP A 80 -5.56 -0.50 10.67
CA TRP A 80 -4.67 0.30 9.81
C TRP A 80 -4.36 -0.38 8.46
N ARG A 81 -4.50 -1.70 8.33
CA ARG A 81 -4.32 -2.39 7.02
C ARG A 81 -5.37 -1.96 6.01
N SER A 82 -6.64 -1.91 6.42
CA SER A 82 -7.73 -1.50 5.54
C SER A 82 -7.56 -0.05 5.06
N SER A 83 -7.22 0.86 5.99
CA SER A 83 -6.91 2.26 5.65
C SER A 83 -5.71 2.41 4.72
N LEU A 84 -4.63 1.66 4.95
CA LEU A 84 -3.45 1.69 4.09
C LEU A 84 -3.76 1.14 2.69
N ALA A 85 -4.43 -0.01 2.61
CA ALA A 85 -4.80 -0.62 1.35
C ALA A 85 -5.70 0.30 0.50
N ALA A 86 -6.74 0.88 1.13
CA ALA A 86 -7.60 1.87 0.50
C ALA A 86 -6.81 3.10 0.01
N LEU A 87 -5.90 3.63 0.83
CA LEU A 87 -5.02 4.74 0.43
C LEU A 87 -4.13 4.36 -0.75
N THR A 88 -3.53 3.16 -0.76
CA THR A 88 -2.72 2.71 -1.91
C THR A 88 -3.52 2.58 -3.20
N LEU A 89 -4.78 2.13 -3.10
CA LEU A 89 -5.68 2.03 -4.26
C LEU A 89 -6.08 3.41 -4.78
N VAL A 90 -6.48 4.33 -3.89
CA VAL A 90 -6.81 5.73 -4.25
C VAL A 90 -5.63 6.44 -4.89
N VAL A 91 -4.42 6.28 -4.35
CA VAL A 91 -3.21 6.91 -4.89
C VAL A 91 -2.83 6.34 -6.26
N VAL A 92 -2.90 5.01 -6.45
CA VAL A 92 -2.70 4.40 -7.78
C VAL A 92 -3.76 4.90 -8.77
N ALA A 93 -5.04 4.94 -8.40
CA ALA A 93 -6.11 5.41 -9.27
C ALA A 93 -5.95 6.90 -9.66
N MET A 94 -5.61 7.76 -8.68
CA MET A 94 -5.35 9.19 -8.91
C MET A 94 -4.16 9.39 -9.86
N LEU A 95 -3.03 8.72 -9.60
CA LEU A 95 -1.84 8.81 -10.45
C LEU A 95 -2.09 8.23 -11.85
N LEU A 96 -2.96 7.23 -12.00
CA LEU A 96 -3.33 6.66 -13.29
C LEU A 96 -4.16 7.67 -14.11
N ILE A 97 -5.13 8.34 -13.50
CA ILE A 97 -5.88 9.43 -14.14
C ILE A 97 -4.95 10.58 -14.54
N LEU A 98 -4.05 11.01 -13.66
CA LEU A 98 -3.07 12.07 -13.96
C LEU A 98 -2.09 11.66 -15.07
N ALA A 99 -1.55 10.43 -15.03
CA ALA A 99 -0.62 9.93 -16.04
C ALA A 99 -1.26 9.85 -17.44
N LEU A 100 -2.54 9.46 -17.53
CA LEU A 100 -3.30 9.48 -18.79
C LEU A 100 -3.63 10.91 -19.24
N GLY A 101 -4.00 11.81 -18.32
CA GLY A 101 -4.40 13.18 -18.65
C GLY A 101 -3.24 14.11 -19.03
N PHE A 102 -2.06 13.96 -18.43
CA PHE A 102 -0.88 14.78 -18.69
C PHE A 102 0.17 14.10 -19.60
N GLN A 103 0.07 12.78 -19.80
CA GLN A 103 1.00 11.96 -20.61
C GLN A 103 2.51 12.14 -20.29
N SER A 104 2.84 12.60 -19.08
CA SER A 104 4.22 12.89 -18.67
C SER A 104 4.97 11.62 -18.24
N PRO A 105 6.23 11.40 -18.69
CA PRO A 105 7.02 10.24 -18.28
C PRO A 105 7.32 10.23 -16.77
N TYR A 106 7.38 11.40 -16.12
CA TYR A 106 7.54 11.52 -14.67
C TYR A 106 6.34 10.92 -13.91
N LEU A 107 5.11 11.12 -14.39
CA LEU A 107 3.91 10.52 -13.82
C LEU A 107 3.85 9.00 -14.02
N ALA A 108 4.40 8.48 -15.13
CA ALA A 108 4.55 7.04 -15.33
C ALA A 108 5.53 6.42 -14.32
N VAL A 109 6.63 7.11 -13.97
CA VAL A 109 7.55 6.68 -12.91
C VAL A 109 6.87 6.72 -11.54
N ALA A 110 6.16 7.80 -11.20
CA ALA A 110 5.39 7.89 -9.95
C ALA A 110 4.31 6.79 -9.82
N LEU A 111 3.67 6.42 -10.94
CA LEU A 111 2.70 5.32 -10.98
C LEU A 111 3.38 3.95 -10.76
N LEU A 112 4.56 3.69 -11.33
CA LEU A 112 5.33 2.48 -11.03
C LEU A 112 5.70 2.40 -9.54
N VAL A 113 6.07 3.51 -8.91
CA VAL A 113 6.33 3.57 -7.46
C VAL A 113 5.06 3.27 -6.65
N ALA A 114 3.90 3.83 -7.04
CA ALA A 114 2.63 3.56 -6.37
C ALA A 114 2.19 2.08 -6.53
N LEU A 115 2.46 1.45 -7.68
CA LEU A 115 2.24 0.02 -7.90
C LEU A 115 3.12 -0.86 -7.02
N ILE A 116 4.39 -0.48 -6.76
CA ILE A 116 5.23 -1.16 -5.75
C ILE A 116 4.57 -1.08 -4.36
N GLY A 117 4.03 0.10 -4.00
CA GLY A 117 3.22 0.27 -2.79
C GLY A 117 2.00 -0.66 -2.73
N LEU A 118 1.29 -0.82 -3.85
CA LEU A 118 0.13 -1.73 -3.99
C LEU A 118 0.54 -3.20 -3.87
N PHE A 119 1.71 -3.60 -4.38
CA PHE A 119 2.28 -4.94 -4.15
C PHE A 119 2.55 -5.20 -2.67
N GLY A 120 3.03 -4.20 -1.92
CA GLY A 120 3.13 -4.27 -0.46
C GLY A 120 1.77 -4.54 0.21
N SER A 121 0.71 -3.87 -0.26
CA SER A 121 -0.67 -4.10 0.21
C SER A 121 -1.15 -5.51 -0.10
N LEU A 122 -0.91 -6.02 -1.31
CA LEU A 122 -1.26 -7.40 -1.71
C LEU A 122 -0.51 -8.46 -0.89
N LEU A 123 0.77 -8.21 -0.53
CA LEU A 123 1.53 -9.10 0.35
C LEU A 123 0.96 -9.16 1.77
N ALA A 124 0.40 -8.06 2.29
CA ALA A 124 -0.23 -8.01 3.61
C ALA A 124 -1.62 -8.69 3.70
N TYR A 125 -2.19 -9.10 2.56
CA TYR A 125 -3.41 -9.91 2.44
C TYR A 125 -3.14 -11.37 2.02
N ARG A 126 -1.88 -11.84 2.07
CA ARG A 126 -1.62 -13.28 1.92
C ARG A 126 -2.17 -14.06 3.12
N PRO A 127 -2.58 -15.33 2.95
CA PRO A 127 -3.17 -16.13 4.04
C PRO A 127 -2.21 -16.39 5.22
N GLU A 128 -0.89 -16.23 5.03
CA GLU A 128 0.10 -16.37 6.11
C GLU A 128 0.29 -15.08 6.90
N SER A 129 0.19 -13.92 6.25
CA SER A 129 0.02 -12.64 6.95
C SER A 129 -1.37 -12.49 7.59
N GLU A 130 -2.40 -13.16 7.08
CA GLU A 130 -3.74 -13.13 7.69
C GLU A 130 -3.74 -13.88 9.03
N LYS A 131 -3.10 -15.07 9.10
CA LYS A 131 -2.85 -15.83 10.35
C LYS A 131 -2.25 -14.98 11.47
N TRP A 132 -1.15 -14.26 11.20
CA TRP A 132 -0.46 -13.44 12.21
C TRP A 132 -1.25 -12.19 12.65
N PHE A 133 -2.32 -11.81 11.93
CA PHE A 133 -3.13 -10.64 12.26
C PHE A 133 -4.44 -10.94 13.00
N THR A 134 -5.06 -12.09 12.74
CA THR A 134 -6.34 -12.45 13.35
C THR A 134 -6.22 -13.55 14.41
N GLY A 135 -5.11 -14.29 14.42
CA GLY A 135 -4.97 -15.52 15.23
C GLY A 135 -5.86 -16.67 14.75
N VAL A 136 -6.59 -16.49 13.64
CA VAL A 136 -7.54 -17.47 13.09
C VAL A 136 -6.89 -18.14 11.89
N GLU A 137 -6.88 -19.47 11.86
CA GLU A 137 -6.43 -20.19 10.67
C GLU A 137 -7.36 -19.94 9.48
N PRO A 138 -6.82 -19.81 8.24
CA PRO A 138 -7.65 -19.55 7.07
C PRO A 138 -8.55 -20.75 6.84
N GLN A 139 -9.85 -20.57 7.07
CA GLN A 139 -10.88 -21.56 6.76
C GLN A 139 -10.65 -22.06 5.33
N PRO A 140 -10.32 -23.35 5.12
CA PRO A 140 -9.99 -23.84 3.80
C PRO A 140 -11.20 -23.61 2.90
N LYS A 141 -11.00 -22.91 1.77
CA LYS A 141 -12.05 -22.61 0.79
C LYS A 141 -12.85 -23.89 0.57
N LYS A 142 -14.14 -23.88 0.96
CA LYS A 142 -15.08 -24.97 0.66
C LYS A 142 -15.35 -24.99 -0.86
N GLY A 143 -14.37 -25.52 -1.60
CA GLY A 143 -14.54 -25.91 -2.98
C GLY A 143 -15.76 -26.82 -3.05
N LYS A 144 -16.68 -26.50 -3.97
CA LYS A 144 -17.95 -27.23 -4.11
C LYS A 144 -17.64 -28.71 -4.22
N ALA A 145 -18.13 -29.50 -3.26
CA ALA A 145 -17.88 -30.94 -3.24
C ALA A 145 -18.46 -31.56 -4.51
N GLY A 146 -17.58 -31.88 -5.47
CA GLY A 146 -17.94 -32.50 -6.73
C GLY A 146 -18.68 -33.80 -6.44
N LYS A 147 -19.95 -33.85 -6.81
CA LYS A 147 -20.91 -34.89 -6.39
C LYS A 147 -20.55 -36.24 -7.03
N ARG A 148 -19.58 -36.95 -6.45
CA ARG A 148 -19.21 -38.34 -6.77
C ARG A 148 -20.40 -39.25 -6.51
N LYS A 149 -21.31 -39.35 -7.49
CA LYS A 149 -22.21 -40.48 -7.65
C LYS A 149 -21.51 -41.49 -8.56
N ASN A 150 -20.82 -42.45 -7.94
CA ASN A 150 -20.71 -43.75 -8.57
C ASN A 150 -22.11 -44.37 -8.51
N GLN A 151 -22.71 -44.65 -9.66
CA GLN A 151 -23.71 -45.71 -9.78
C GLN A 151 -23.34 -46.53 -11.00
N THR A 152 -22.94 -47.77 -10.71
CA THR A 152 -23.13 -48.95 -11.57
C THR A 152 -24.60 -49.07 -11.96
#